data_AF-A0A1L9B2L8-F1
#
_entry.id   AF-A0A1L9B2L8-F1
#
_cell.length_a   1.000
_cell.length_b   1.000
_cell.length_c   1.000
_cell.angle_alpha   90.00
_cell.angle_beta   90.00
_cell.angle_gamma   90.00
#
_symmetry.space_group_name_H-M   'P 1'
#
loop_
_entity.id
_entity.type
_entity.pdbx_description
1 polymer ?
#
loop_
_entity_poly.entity_id
_entity_poly.type
_entity_poly.pdbx_seq_one_letter_code
_entity_poly.pdbx_strand_id
1 'polypeptide(L)' 'MAKDLDLTESALRNWVREADGGEDKSPAAGALTGAEREELVRLRKENRQRTMERDFLKKAAAFFAKEGST' A
#
# COMPACT_ATOMS: atom_id res chain seq x y z
N MET A 1 31.46 22.04 19.58
CA MET A 1 30.22 21.36 19.14
C MET A 1 30.31 19.85 19.27
N ALA A 2 31.27 19.11 18.67
CA ALA A 2 31.39 17.66 18.91
C ALA A 2 32.20 17.28 20.18
N LYS A 3 33.25 18.04 20.49
CA LYS A 3 34.12 17.79 21.66
C LYS A 3 33.45 18.03 23.01
N ASP A 4 32.36 18.80 23.03
CA ASP A 4 31.66 19.19 24.27
C ASP A 4 30.70 18.10 24.77
N LEU A 5 30.46 17.05 23.96
CA LEU A 5 29.56 15.93 24.28
C LEU A 5 30.29 14.58 24.43
N ASP A 6 31.63 14.60 24.47
CA ASP A 6 32.48 13.40 24.47
C ASP A 6 32.16 12.41 23.33
N LEU A 7 31.61 12.92 22.23
CA LEU A 7 31.27 12.16 21.05
C LEU A 7 32.42 12.23 20.05
N THR A 8 32.79 11.09 19.51
CA THR A 8 33.66 11.05 18.34
C THR A 8 32.94 11.72 17.16
N GLU A 9 33.69 12.39 16.30
CA GLU A 9 33.14 13.11 15.15
C GLU A 9 32.35 12.18 14.20
N SER A 10 32.72 10.89 14.15
CA SER A 10 31.98 9.84 13.45
C SER A 10 30.62 9.55 14.09
N ALA A 11 30.53 9.51 15.43
CA ALA A 11 29.25 9.30 16.13
C ALA A 11 28.29 10.46 15.87
N LEU A 12 28.77 11.70 15.95
CA LEU A 12 27.95 12.87 15.65
C LEU A 12 27.50 12.89 14.18
N ARG A 13 28.38 12.59 13.23
CA ARG A 13 28.01 12.47 11.81
C ARG A 13 26.95 11.41 11.58
N ASN A 14 27.05 10.26 12.23
CA ASN A 14 26.06 9.19 12.11
C ASN A 14 24.71 9.62 12.67
N TRP A 15 24.69 10.28 13.83
CA TRP A 15 23.45 10.79 14.43
C TRP A 15 22.80 11.90 13.63
N VAL A 16 23.58 12.82 13.08
CA VAL A 16 23.05 13.85 12.17
C VAL A 16 22.48 13.20 10.91
N ARG A 17 23.18 12.20 10.34
CA ARG A 17 22.66 11.41 9.22
C ARG A 17 21.34 10.72 9.60
N GLU A 18 21.23 10.11 10.76
CA GLU A 18 19.99 9.47 11.23
C GLU A 18 18.86 10.47 11.49
N ALA A 19 19.18 11.63 12.07
CA ALA A 19 18.23 12.70 12.38
C ALA A 19 17.71 13.43 11.13
N ASP A 20 18.58 13.66 10.13
CA ASP A 20 18.24 14.27 8.85
C ASP A 20 17.54 13.29 7.88
N GLY A 21 17.22 12.07 8.35
CA GLY A 21 16.44 11.09 7.61
C GLY A 21 17.30 10.15 6.76
N GLY A 22 18.42 9.71 7.32
CA GLY A 22 19.40 8.79 6.76
C GLY A 22 18.79 7.82 5.76
N GLU A 23 19.28 7.93 4.53
CA GLU A 23 18.83 7.27 3.31
C GLU A 23 19.07 5.75 3.28
N ASP A 24 18.88 5.05 4.40
CA ASP A 24 18.64 3.60 4.40
C ASP A 24 17.13 3.30 4.39
N LYS A 25 16.34 4.19 3.78
CA LYS A 25 14.95 3.90 3.40
C LYS A 25 14.90 3.11 2.09
N SER A 26 15.66 2.03 2.00
CA SER A 26 15.13 0.91 1.22
C SER A 26 13.86 0.48 1.97
N PRO A 27 12.67 0.49 1.34
CA PRO A 27 11.49 -0.07 1.99
C PRO A 27 11.87 -1.47 2.46
N ALA A 28 11.76 -1.74 3.77
CA ALA A 28 12.03 -3.07 4.32
C ALA A 28 11.37 -4.09 3.39
N ALA A 29 12.12 -5.08 2.89
CA ALA A 29 11.69 -5.93 1.78
C ALA A 29 10.20 -6.33 1.92
N GLY A 30 9.33 -5.75 1.07
CA GLY A 30 7.88 -5.90 1.14
C GLY A 30 7.07 -4.66 1.59
N ALA A 31 7.70 -3.56 1.96
CA ALA A 31 7.01 -2.31 2.24
C ALA A 31 6.64 -1.59 0.94
N LEU A 32 5.34 -1.48 0.67
CA LEU A 32 4.80 -0.72 -0.45
C LEU A 32 5.11 0.77 -0.29
N THR A 33 5.54 1.40 -1.38
CA THR A 33 5.61 2.85 -1.56
C THR A 33 4.22 3.48 -1.41
N GLY A 34 4.16 4.80 -1.18
CA GLY A 34 2.89 5.52 -1.08
C GLY A 34 2.00 5.33 -2.31
N ALA A 35 2.58 5.49 -3.50
CA ALA A 35 1.88 5.29 -4.76
C ALA A 35 1.35 3.85 -4.94
N GLU A 36 2.13 2.83 -4.57
CA GLU A 36 1.67 1.43 -4.61
C GLU A 36 0.53 1.16 -3.64
N ARG A 37 0.51 1.81 -2.46
CA ARG A 37 -0.61 1.70 -1.50
C ARG A 37 -1.88 2.34 -2.03
N GLU A 38 -1.78 3.53 -2.61
CA GLU A 38 -2.91 4.24 -3.23
C GLU A 38 -3.51 3.41 -4.36
N GLU A 39 -2.65 2.85 -5.22
CA GLU A 39 -3.05 1.97 -6.31
C GLU A 39 -3.75 0.71 -5.77
N LEU A 40 -3.20 0.09 -4.73
CA LEU A 40 -3.80 -1.09 -4.11
C LEU A 40 -5.20 -0.80 -3.54
N VAL A 41 -5.40 0.38 -2.94
CA VAL A 41 -6.71 0.81 -2.44
C VAL A 41 -7.69 1.01 -3.58
N ARG A 42 -7.28 1.68 -4.67
CA ARG A 42 -8.09 1.87 -5.87
C ARG A 42 -8.53 0.53 -6.46
N LEU A 43 -7.58 -0.38 -6.68
CA LEU A 43 -7.84 -1.70 -7.26
C LEU A 43 -8.78 -2.54 -6.39
N ARG A 44 -8.62 -2.52 -5.06
CA ARG A 44 -9.54 -3.23 -4.14
C ARG A 44 -10.96 -2.70 -4.23
N LYS A 45 -11.15 -1.39 -4.36
CA LYS A 45 -12.47 -0.77 -4.54
C LYS A 45 -13.10 -1.21 -5.87
N GLU A 46 -12.35 -1.14 -6.96
CA GLU A 46 -12.82 -1.57 -8.28
C GLU A 46 -13.18 -3.06 -8.30
N ASN A 47 -12.35 -3.90 -7.70
CA ASN A 47 -12.58 -5.34 -7.67
C ASN A 47 -13.87 -5.69 -6.89
N ARG A 48 -14.12 -4.99 -5.78
CA ARG A 48 -15.38 -5.12 -5.03
C ARG A 48 -16.58 -4.76 -5.87
N GLN A 49 -16.52 -3.62 -6.58
CA GLN A 49 -17.60 -3.17 -7.46
C GLN A 49 -17.88 -4.18 -8.58
N ARG A 50 -16.83 -4.59 -9.31
CA ARG A 50 -16.94 -5.59 -10.38
C ARG A 50 -17.51 -6.92 -9.88
N THR A 51 -17.11 -7.35 -8.69
CA THR A 51 -17.64 -8.59 -8.08
C THR A 51 -19.14 -8.47 -7.80
N MET A 52 -19.59 -7.34 -7.24
CA MET A 52 -21.02 -7.10 -6.99
C MET A 52 -21.84 -7.09 -8.28
N GLU A 53 -21.38 -6.37 -9.30
CA GLU A 53 -22.05 -6.29 -10.61
C GLU A 53 -22.14 -7.66 -11.27
N ARG A 54 -21.04 -8.41 -11.30
CA ARG A 54 -21.00 -9.79 -11.83
C ARG A 54 -22.02 -10.67 -11.10
N ASP A 55 -22.07 -10.61 -9.78
CA ASP A 55 -22.95 -11.46 -8.99
C ASP A 55 -24.42 -11.09 -9.15
N PHE A 56 -24.71 -9.79 -9.30
CA PHE A 56 -26.05 -9.32 -9.66
C PHE A 56 -26.47 -9.85 -11.04
N LEU A 57 -25.61 -9.68 -12.05
CA LEU A 57 -25.89 -10.16 -13.42
C LEU A 57 -26.08 -11.68 -13.47
N LYS A 58 -25.27 -12.44 -12.71
CA LYS A 58 -25.45 -13.90 -12.59
C LYS A 58 -26.82 -14.27 -12.03
N LYS A 59 -27.27 -13.59 -10.97
CA LYS A 59 -28.59 -13.81 -10.37
C LYS A 59 -29.71 -13.44 -11.34
N ALA A 60 -29.58 -12.31 -12.03
CA ALA A 60 -30.54 -11.88 -13.04
C ALA A 60 -30.63 -12.90 -14.20
N ALA A 61 -29.49 -13.34 -14.73
CA ALA A 61 -29.44 -14.35 -15.79
C ALA A 61 -30.10 -15.67 -15.35
N ALA A 62 -29.85 -16.12 -14.12
CA ALA A 62 -30.48 -17.33 -13.57
C ALA A 62 -32.00 -17.18 -13.42
N PHE A 63 -32.48 -16.01 -12.98
CA PHE A 63 -33.91 -15.71 -12.89
C PHE A 63 -34.58 -15.77 -14.28
N PHE A 64 -34.02 -15.07 -15.27
CA PHE A 64 -34.61 -15.05 -16.62
C PHE A 64 -34.54 -16.41 -17.32
N ALA A 65 -33.47 -17.18 -17.12
CA ALA A 65 -33.39 -18.54 -17.67
C ALA A 65 -34.48 -19.46 -17.10
N LYS A 66 -34.89 -19.26 -15.84
CA LYS A 66 -35.98 -20.01 -15.22
C LYS A 66 -37.36 -19.59 -15.77
N GLU A 67 -37.62 -18.29 -15.88
CA GLU A 67 -38.91 -17.77 -16.39
C GLU A 67 -39.13 -18.03 -17.89
N GLY A 68 -38.07 -18.01 -18.71
CA GLY A 68 -38.17 -18.29 -20.14
C GLY A 68 -38.30 -19.78 -20.49
N SER A 69 -38.16 -20.68 -19.50
CA SER A 69 -38.30 -22.13 -19.67
C SER A 69 -39.71 -22.64 -19.29
N THR A 70 -40.61 -21.75 -18.88
CA THR A 70 -42.05 -21.99 -18.67
C THR A 70 -42.86 -21.38 -19.79
#